data_AF-A0A5K7X7M2-F1
#
_entry.id   AF-A0A5K7X7M2-F1
#
_cell.length_a   1.000
_cell.length_b   1.000
_cell.length_c   1.000
_cell.angle_alpha   90.00
_cell.angle_beta   90.00
_cell.angle_gamma   90.00
#
_symmetry.space_group_name_H-M   'P 1'
#
loop_
_entity.id
_entity.type
_entity.pdbx_description
1 polymer ?
#
loop_
_entity_poly.entity_id
_entity_poly.type
_entity_poly.pdbx_seq_one_letter_code
_entity_poly.pdbx_strand_id
1 'polypeptide(L)'
;MAPGADLLMRFPSFLLVLLAACGAVGCQPGGSTPSADVARQSSEYIASWADMGMYLPDAKQVGFFREHFDELRPELVAALSAPESAVQQRAAYVIDEIGGSARACGPDLLRRLQENPERLIRMYLINALASVGYDDPNAIGELQRRYKTLSRENVPRGMFASEYDDVDERINVAAALYRLVPVEDRDEYREFVTQWLEPPGDGLSSRELNGYTERRWHAVIVLEYMPGAYEAIEPLDKMRQEEDAPAWVEVHVPRVLKALMSKPE
;
A
#
# COMPACT_ATOMS: atom_id res chain seq x y z
N MET A 1 22.45 -9.52 60.47
CA MET A 1 22.33 -10.95 60.16
C MET A 1 21.13 -11.13 59.23
N ALA A 2 21.39 -11.38 57.94
CA ALA A 2 20.48 -12.11 57.05
C ALA A 2 20.82 -13.62 57.20
N PRO A 3 20.01 -14.62 56.75
CA PRO A 3 19.23 -14.74 55.49
C PRO A 3 17.75 -15.14 55.75
N GLY A 4 16.79 -15.30 54.85
CA GLY A 4 16.72 -15.58 53.41
C GLY A 4 15.76 -16.77 53.18
N ALA A 5 14.90 -16.70 52.15
CA ALA A 5 14.21 -17.77 51.38
C ALA A 5 12.74 -17.36 51.07
N ASP A 6 12.43 -16.79 49.91
CA ASP A 6 12.23 -17.44 48.59
C ASP A 6 11.05 -18.42 48.54
N LEU A 7 9.98 -18.00 47.85
CA LEU A 7 9.03 -18.91 47.21
C LEU A 7 9.10 -18.69 45.70
N LEU A 8 9.76 -19.64 45.05
CA LEU A 8 9.97 -19.80 43.62
C LEU A 8 8.71 -20.26 42.87
N MET A 9 8.80 -20.09 41.55
CA MET A 9 8.18 -20.87 40.47
C MET A 9 6.82 -20.37 39.96
N ARG A 10 6.51 -20.33 38.66
CA ARG A 10 7.21 -20.68 37.40
C ARG A 10 6.27 -20.25 36.26
N PHE A 11 6.79 -19.65 35.18
CA PHE A 11 6.26 -19.85 33.81
C PHE A 11 6.58 -21.30 33.36
N PRO A 12 6.00 -21.91 32.29
CA PRO A 12 5.24 -21.34 31.17
C PRO A 12 3.98 -22.15 30.78
N SER A 13 3.22 -21.72 29.74
CA SER A 13 2.76 -22.59 28.63
C SER A 13 1.79 -21.83 27.70
N PHE A 14 2.15 -21.82 26.42
CA PHE A 14 1.29 -21.50 25.28
C PHE A 14 -0.01 -22.31 25.34
N LEU A 15 -1.15 -21.66 25.15
CA LEU A 15 -2.39 -22.32 24.77
C LEU A 15 -2.98 -21.57 23.56
N LEU A 16 -2.93 -22.26 22.43
CA LEU A 16 -3.66 -21.94 21.21
C LEU A 16 -5.17 -21.93 21.55
N VAL A 17 -5.84 -20.79 21.37
CA VAL A 17 -7.31 -20.73 21.46
C VAL A 17 -7.86 -20.44 20.07
N LEU A 18 -8.30 -21.51 19.41
CA LEU A 18 -9.24 -21.48 18.30
C LEU A 18 -10.59 -20.98 18.84
N LEU A 19 -11.00 -19.77 18.46
CA LEU A 19 -12.38 -19.31 18.63
C LEU A 19 -13.07 -19.27 17.27
N ALA A 20 -13.83 -20.33 17.01
CA ALA A 20 -14.91 -20.32 16.04
C ALA A 20 -16.06 -19.48 16.63
N ALA A 21 -16.35 -18.33 16.00
CA ALA A 21 -17.55 -17.55 16.27
C ALA A 21 -18.43 -17.54 15.02
N CYS A 22 -19.45 -18.41 15.01
CA CYS A 22 -20.59 -18.31 14.12
C CYS A 22 -21.52 -17.19 14.61
N GLY A 23 -21.71 -16.16 13.80
CA GLY A 23 -22.74 -15.15 13.96
C GLY A 23 -23.26 -14.75 12.58
N ALA A 24 -24.46 -15.23 12.24
CA ALA A 24 -25.02 -15.19 10.89
C ALA A 24 -25.39 -13.76 10.44
N VAL A 25 -24.77 -13.31 9.34
CA VAL A 25 -25.35 -12.32 8.41
C VAL A 25 -24.92 -12.72 6.99
N GLY A 26 -25.89 -13.21 6.20
CA GLY A 26 -25.87 -13.19 4.73
C GLY A 26 -24.63 -13.71 3.98
N CYS A 27 -24.16 -14.93 4.24
CA CYS A 27 -23.15 -15.55 3.38
C CYS A 27 -23.78 -16.00 2.05
N GLN A 28 -23.41 -15.36 0.94
CA GLN A 28 -23.51 -16.00 -0.37
C GLN A 28 -22.47 -17.14 -0.41
N PRO A 29 -22.86 -18.42 -0.62
CA PRO A 29 -21.91 -19.51 -0.69
C PRO A 29 -21.41 -19.63 -2.13
N GLY A 30 -20.31 -18.93 -2.43
CA GLY A 30 -19.64 -19.01 -3.73
C GLY A 30 -18.15 -19.32 -3.65
N GLY A 31 -17.57 -19.45 -2.45
CA GLY A 31 -16.16 -19.81 -2.28
C GLY A 31 -16.01 -21.31 -2.09
N SER A 32 -15.19 -21.94 -2.93
CA SER A 32 -14.67 -23.29 -2.68
C SER A 32 -13.95 -23.30 -1.32
N THR A 33 -14.20 -24.30 -0.48
CA THR A 33 -13.47 -24.44 0.79
C THR A 33 -12.02 -24.81 0.50
N PRO A 34 -11.02 -24.10 1.04
CA PRO A 34 -9.63 -24.45 0.82
C PRO A 34 -9.32 -25.87 1.29
N SER A 35 -8.44 -26.56 0.56
CA SER A 35 -7.88 -27.82 1.05
C SER A 35 -7.13 -27.58 2.38
N ALA A 36 -7.01 -28.62 3.20
CA ALA A 36 -6.32 -28.50 4.49
C ALA A 36 -4.87 -28.01 4.35
N ASP A 37 -4.19 -28.39 3.27
CA ASP A 37 -2.82 -27.94 2.99
C ASP A 37 -2.77 -26.47 2.56
N VAL A 38 -3.73 -26.03 1.73
CA VAL A 38 -3.84 -24.62 1.30
C VAL A 38 -4.15 -23.73 2.49
N ALA A 39 -5.10 -24.12 3.34
CA ALA A 39 -5.47 -23.38 4.55
C ALA A 39 -4.31 -23.32 5.57
N ARG A 40 -3.56 -24.41 5.73
CA ARG A 40 -2.38 -24.44 6.61
C ARG A 40 -1.28 -23.51 6.08
N GLN A 41 -0.98 -23.60 4.78
CA GLN A 41 0.07 -22.80 4.16
C GLN A 41 -0.26 -21.30 4.17
N SER A 42 -1.52 -20.92 3.93
CA SER A 42 -1.96 -19.53 4.01
C SER A 42 -1.81 -18.96 5.42
N SER A 43 -2.19 -19.74 6.44
CA SER A 43 -2.03 -19.38 7.84
C SER A 43 -0.56 -19.20 8.22
N GLU A 44 0.33 -20.09 7.75
CA GLU A 44 1.79 -19.96 7.98
C GLU A 44 2.36 -18.69 7.35
N TYR A 45 1.93 -18.35 6.13
CA TYR A 45 2.35 -17.10 5.49
C TYR A 45 1.86 -15.87 6.25
N ILE A 46 0.56 -15.78 6.54
CA ILE A 46 -0.01 -14.63 7.26
C ILE A 46 0.62 -14.46 8.64
N ALA A 47 0.87 -15.57 9.36
CA ALA A 47 1.55 -15.51 10.65
C ALA A 47 2.97 -14.94 10.53
N SER A 48 3.71 -15.31 9.47
CA SER A 48 5.07 -14.84 9.26
C SER A 48 5.17 -13.33 8.97
N TRP A 49 4.09 -12.72 8.45
CA TRP A 49 4.07 -11.31 8.05
C TRP A 49 4.34 -10.33 9.18
N ALA A 50 4.02 -10.70 10.43
CA ALA A 50 4.34 -9.89 11.61
C ALA A 50 5.85 -9.73 11.82
N ASP A 51 6.64 -10.74 11.44
CA ASP A 51 8.07 -10.84 11.74
C ASP A 51 8.99 -10.46 10.57
N MET A 52 8.43 -10.04 9.43
CA MET A 52 9.21 -9.72 8.22
C MET A 52 9.95 -8.37 8.27
N GLY A 53 9.82 -7.59 9.34
CA GLY A 53 10.48 -6.29 9.47
C GLY A 53 10.11 -5.33 8.34
N MET A 54 11.08 -4.90 7.53
CA MET A 54 10.88 -4.00 6.38
C MET A 54 10.52 -4.74 5.08
N TYR A 55 10.57 -6.07 5.05
CA TYR A 55 10.33 -6.86 3.84
C TYR A 55 8.82 -7.10 3.60
N LEU A 56 8.41 -7.03 2.34
CA LEU A 56 7.06 -7.39 1.90
C LEU A 56 7.01 -8.88 1.47
N PRO A 57 5.81 -9.50 1.42
CA PRO A 57 5.61 -10.83 0.85
C PRO A 57 6.28 -10.95 -0.51
N ASP A 58 7.08 -11.99 -0.69
CA ASP A 58 7.80 -12.21 -1.94
C ASP A 58 6.88 -12.77 -3.06
N ALA A 59 7.43 -12.92 -4.27
CA ALA A 59 6.70 -13.45 -5.42
C ALA A 59 6.13 -14.86 -5.18
N LYS A 60 6.73 -15.67 -4.30
CA LYS A 60 6.21 -17.01 -3.97
C LYS A 60 4.95 -16.88 -3.12
N GLN A 61 4.97 -16.02 -2.10
CA GLN A 61 3.80 -15.77 -1.25
C GLN A 61 2.67 -15.13 -2.05
N VAL A 62 2.96 -14.09 -2.83
CA VAL A 62 1.97 -13.44 -3.70
C VAL A 62 1.41 -14.45 -4.72
N GLY A 63 2.27 -15.23 -5.37
CA GLY A 63 1.87 -16.26 -6.34
C GLY A 63 0.92 -17.31 -5.73
N PHE A 64 1.21 -17.76 -4.51
CA PHE A 64 0.35 -18.70 -3.78
C PHE A 64 -1.04 -18.12 -3.52
N PHE A 65 -1.14 -16.88 -3.02
CA PHE A 65 -2.44 -16.24 -2.80
C PHE A 65 -3.17 -15.93 -4.10
N ARG A 66 -2.45 -15.64 -5.19
CA ARG A 66 -3.03 -15.42 -6.52
C ARG A 66 -3.65 -16.70 -7.08
N GLU A 67 -2.95 -17.82 -6.97
CA GLU A 67 -3.42 -19.13 -7.46
C GLU A 67 -4.67 -19.62 -6.72
N HIS A 68 -4.74 -19.37 -5.41
CA HIS A 68 -5.82 -19.83 -4.54
C HIS A 68 -6.77 -18.71 -4.10
N PHE A 69 -6.84 -17.61 -4.87
CA PHE A 69 -7.53 -16.39 -4.42
C PHE A 69 -9.00 -16.62 -4.04
N ASP A 70 -9.75 -17.36 -4.85
CA ASP A 70 -11.18 -17.59 -4.59
C ASP A 70 -11.44 -18.35 -3.27
N GLU A 71 -10.53 -19.25 -2.90
CA GLU A 71 -10.56 -20.04 -1.67
C GLU A 71 -10.03 -19.25 -0.47
N LEU A 72 -9.02 -18.40 -0.68
CA LEU A 72 -8.28 -17.68 0.38
C LEU A 72 -8.67 -16.20 0.55
N ARG A 73 -9.63 -15.70 -0.22
CA ARG A 73 -10.14 -14.34 -0.09
C ARG A 73 -10.58 -14.02 1.35
N PRO A 74 -11.34 -14.89 2.06
CA PRO A 74 -11.74 -14.60 3.44
C PRO A 74 -10.54 -14.37 4.38
N GLU A 75 -9.47 -15.14 4.23
CA GLU A 75 -8.24 -15.05 5.03
C GLU A 75 -7.48 -13.75 4.73
N LEU A 76 -7.37 -13.36 3.47
CA LEU A 76 -6.78 -12.06 3.09
C LEU A 76 -7.60 -10.88 3.62
N VAL A 77 -8.93 -10.95 3.52
CA VAL A 77 -9.83 -9.91 4.05
C VAL A 77 -9.74 -9.84 5.57
N ALA A 78 -9.64 -10.98 6.26
CA ALA A 78 -9.41 -11.00 7.71
C ALA A 78 -8.07 -10.36 8.09
N ALA A 79 -7.00 -10.64 7.32
CA ALA A 79 -5.67 -10.09 7.56
C ALA A 79 -5.60 -8.56 7.41
N LEU A 80 -6.46 -7.94 6.58
CA LEU A 80 -6.60 -6.48 6.51
C LEU A 80 -7.01 -5.84 7.85
N SER A 81 -7.62 -6.62 8.75
CA SER A 81 -8.08 -6.18 10.09
C SER A 81 -7.29 -6.83 11.23
N ALA A 82 -6.13 -7.42 10.95
CA ALA A 82 -5.25 -8.02 11.96
C ALA A 82 -4.79 -6.97 13.00
N PRO A 83 -4.53 -7.35 14.25
CA PRO A 83 -4.06 -6.41 15.26
C PRO A 83 -2.68 -5.84 14.95
N GLU A 84 -1.82 -6.58 14.24
CA GLU A 84 -0.50 -6.15 13.83
C GLU A 84 -0.56 -5.32 12.54
N SER A 85 -0.14 -4.04 12.61
CA SER A 85 -0.04 -3.13 11.46
C SER A 85 0.78 -3.72 10.31
N ALA A 86 1.81 -4.50 10.65
CA ALA A 86 2.65 -5.25 9.72
C ALA A 86 1.86 -6.27 8.88
N VAL A 87 0.89 -6.97 9.48
CA VAL A 87 0.05 -7.97 8.79
C VAL A 87 -0.95 -7.25 7.88
N GLN A 88 -1.57 -6.17 8.37
CA GLN A 88 -2.53 -5.38 7.58
C GLN A 88 -1.90 -4.79 6.32
N GLN A 89 -0.71 -4.19 6.46
CA GLN A 89 0.08 -3.63 5.36
C GLN A 89 0.34 -4.70 4.29
N ARG A 90 0.76 -5.89 4.71
CA ARG A 90 1.13 -6.99 3.82
C ARG A 90 -0.06 -7.65 3.16
N ALA A 91 -1.20 -7.73 3.85
CA ALA A 91 -2.46 -8.15 3.25
C ALA A 91 -2.88 -7.20 2.12
N ALA A 92 -2.83 -5.88 2.37
CA ALA A 92 -3.13 -4.88 1.35
C ALA A 92 -2.14 -4.96 0.17
N TYR A 93 -0.84 -5.14 0.45
CA TYR A 93 0.19 -5.36 -0.58
C TYR A 93 -0.07 -6.61 -1.43
N VAL A 94 -0.41 -7.75 -0.82
CA VAL A 94 -0.71 -8.98 -1.57
C VAL A 94 -1.93 -8.80 -2.46
N ILE A 95 -2.97 -8.10 -1.98
CA ILE A 95 -4.16 -7.79 -2.78
C ILE A 95 -3.83 -6.85 -3.96
N ASP A 96 -3.01 -5.83 -3.71
CA ASP A 96 -2.47 -4.91 -4.72
C ASP A 96 -1.74 -5.68 -5.84
N GLU A 97 -0.80 -6.55 -5.45
CA GLU A 97 -0.03 -7.38 -6.39
C GLU A 97 -0.88 -8.42 -7.13
N ILE A 98 -2.00 -8.90 -6.57
CA ILE A 98 -2.95 -9.77 -7.30
C ILE A 98 -3.67 -8.97 -8.40
N GLY A 99 -3.96 -7.69 -8.16
CA GLY A 99 -4.57 -6.79 -9.14
C GLY A 99 -6.03 -7.12 -9.42
N GLY A 100 -6.46 -6.95 -10.69
CA GLY A 100 -7.87 -7.00 -11.08
C GLY A 100 -8.64 -8.28 -10.67
N SER A 101 -7.96 -9.43 -10.58
CA SER A 101 -8.58 -10.67 -10.08
C SER A 101 -9.09 -10.55 -8.63
N ALA A 102 -8.51 -9.66 -7.84
CA ALA A 102 -8.92 -9.38 -6.47
C ALA A 102 -9.96 -8.26 -6.34
N ARG A 103 -10.65 -7.88 -7.43
CA ARG A 103 -11.73 -6.84 -7.39
C ARG A 103 -12.80 -7.11 -6.35
N ALA A 104 -13.07 -8.38 -6.04
CA ALA A 104 -14.01 -8.78 -4.99
C ALA A 104 -13.62 -8.27 -3.58
N CYS A 105 -12.35 -7.93 -3.33
CA CYS A 105 -11.89 -7.33 -2.07
C CYS A 105 -12.20 -5.83 -1.94
N GLY A 106 -12.67 -5.17 -3.00
CA GLY A 106 -12.89 -3.73 -3.04
C GLY A 106 -13.71 -3.14 -1.89
N PRO A 107 -14.87 -3.72 -1.53
CA PRO A 107 -15.66 -3.25 -0.39
C PRO A 107 -14.90 -3.29 0.94
N ASP A 108 -14.12 -4.36 1.18
CA ASP A 108 -13.33 -4.52 2.40
C ASP A 108 -12.13 -3.58 2.44
N LEU A 109 -11.46 -3.36 1.30
CA LEU A 109 -10.41 -2.36 1.17
C LEU A 109 -10.94 -0.96 1.47
N LEU A 110 -12.12 -0.59 0.94
CA LEU A 110 -12.74 0.71 1.18
C LEU A 110 -13.09 0.89 2.66
N ARG A 111 -13.78 -0.09 3.26
CA ARG A 111 -14.13 -0.06 4.69
C ARG A 111 -12.87 0.12 5.53
N ARG A 112 -11.83 -0.66 5.23
CA ARG A 112 -10.58 -0.60 5.98
C ARG A 112 -9.86 0.74 5.76
N LEU A 113 -9.89 1.33 4.57
CA LEU A 113 -9.35 2.67 4.31
C LEU A 113 -10.03 3.74 5.17
N GLN A 114 -11.35 3.67 5.32
CA GLN A 114 -12.14 4.62 6.11
C GLN A 114 -11.84 4.54 7.62
N GLU A 115 -11.65 3.33 8.14
CA GLU A 115 -11.45 3.08 9.57
C GLU A 115 -10.00 3.23 10.05
N ASN A 116 -9.01 3.19 9.14
CA ASN A 116 -7.60 3.12 9.52
C ASN A 116 -7.00 4.45 9.98
N PRO A 117 -6.43 4.52 11.20
CA PRO A 117 -5.73 5.70 11.68
C PRO A 117 -4.30 5.81 11.11
N GLU A 118 -3.69 4.69 10.73
CA GLU A 118 -2.29 4.64 10.28
C GLU A 118 -2.14 4.98 8.80
N ARG A 119 -1.43 6.08 8.51
CA ARG A 119 -1.23 6.59 7.15
C ARG A 119 -0.57 5.58 6.22
N LEU A 120 0.49 4.92 6.69
CA LEU A 120 1.21 3.95 5.89
C LEU A 120 0.26 2.86 5.39
N ILE A 121 -0.56 2.29 6.27
CA ILE A 121 -1.54 1.26 5.91
C ILE A 121 -2.55 1.82 4.91
N ARG A 122 -3.03 3.06 5.10
CA ARG A 122 -3.94 3.71 4.14
C ARG A 122 -3.35 3.82 2.75
N MET A 123 -2.07 4.17 2.61
CA MET A 123 -1.42 4.25 1.30
C MET A 123 -1.41 2.89 0.58
N TYR A 124 -1.16 1.79 1.28
CA TYR A 124 -1.27 0.44 0.70
C TYR A 124 -2.71 0.08 0.32
N LEU A 125 -3.70 0.46 1.13
CA LEU A 125 -5.12 0.24 0.81
C LEU A 125 -5.55 1.06 -0.42
N ILE A 126 -5.06 2.29 -0.56
CA ILE A 126 -5.31 3.16 -1.71
C ILE A 126 -4.73 2.55 -2.99
N ASN A 127 -3.49 2.07 -2.94
CA ASN A 127 -2.87 1.37 -4.07
C ASN A 127 -3.66 0.11 -4.45
N ALA A 128 -4.01 -0.72 -3.46
CA ALA A 128 -4.81 -1.92 -3.68
C ALA A 128 -6.16 -1.58 -4.34
N LEU A 129 -6.89 -0.56 -3.86
CA LEU A 129 -8.15 -0.11 -4.48
C LEU A 129 -7.98 0.24 -5.97
N ALA A 130 -6.88 0.93 -6.30
CA ALA A 130 -6.57 1.31 -7.67
C ALA A 130 -6.22 0.08 -8.53
N SER A 131 -5.35 -0.80 -8.05
CA SER A 131 -4.88 -1.98 -8.79
C SER A 131 -5.97 -3.01 -9.03
N VAL A 132 -6.87 -3.22 -8.06
CA VAL A 132 -8.03 -4.10 -8.24
C VAL A 132 -9.13 -3.46 -9.11
N GLY A 133 -8.99 -2.18 -9.49
CA GLY A 133 -9.95 -1.47 -10.32
C GLY A 133 -11.31 -1.29 -9.64
N TYR A 134 -11.31 -0.93 -8.35
CA TYR A 134 -12.54 -0.70 -7.59
C TYR A 134 -13.09 0.72 -7.83
N ASP A 135 -13.71 0.90 -8.98
CA ASP A 135 -14.34 2.12 -9.49
C ASP A 135 -15.73 2.42 -8.90
N ASP A 136 -16.03 1.91 -7.69
CA ASP A 136 -17.29 2.19 -7.00
C ASP A 136 -17.41 3.69 -6.68
N PRO A 137 -18.57 4.34 -6.92
CA PRO A 137 -18.76 5.76 -6.64
C PRO A 137 -18.46 6.19 -5.19
N ASN A 138 -18.68 5.31 -4.20
CA ASN A 138 -18.34 5.63 -2.80
C ASN A 138 -16.83 5.59 -2.58
N ALA A 139 -16.11 4.67 -3.25
CA ALA A 139 -14.66 4.62 -3.20
C ALA A 139 -14.04 5.86 -3.84
N ILE A 140 -14.51 6.22 -5.05
CA ILE A 140 -14.08 7.45 -5.73
C ILE A 140 -14.38 8.67 -4.87
N GLY A 141 -15.59 8.77 -4.29
CA GLY A 141 -15.98 9.87 -3.42
C GLY A 141 -15.10 9.99 -2.17
N GLU A 142 -14.75 8.86 -1.53
CA GLU A 142 -13.84 8.84 -0.38
C GLU A 142 -12.41 9.28 -0.77
N LEU A 143 -11.89 8.80 -1.91
CA LEU A 143 -10.58 9.21 -2.42
C LEU A 143 -10.58 10.71 -2.78
N GLN A 144 -11.61 11.23 -3.45
CA GLN A 144 -11.74 12.65 -3.76
C GLN A 144 -11.81 13.51 -2.50
N ARG A 145 -12.55 13.06 -1.48
CA ARG A 145 -12.63 13.73 -0.18
C ARG A 145 -11.24 13.81 0.46
N ARG A 146 -10.52 12.68 0.51
CA ARG A 146 -9.14 12.62 1.03
C ARG A 146 -8.20 13.54 0.27
N TYR A 147 -8.23 13.46 -1.05
CA TYR A 147 -7.43 14.32 -1.92
C TYR A 147 -7.64 15.80 -1.59
N LYS A 148 -8.89 16.24 -1.38
CA LYS A 148 -9.20 17.63 -1.03
C LYS A 148 -8.73 18.02 0.38
N THR A 149 -8.77 17.10 1.35
CA THR A 149 -8.46 17.40 2.75
C THR A 149 -6.98 17.30 3.10
N LEU A 150 -6.21 16.45 2.41
CA LEU A 150 -4.78 16.27 2.66
C LEU A 150 -4.00 17.50 2.21
N SER A 151 -3.00 17.93 2.97
CA SER A 151 -2.11 19.02 2.58
C SER A 151 -1.43 18.79 1.23
N ARG A 152 -1.21 19.87 0.48
CA ARG A 152 -0.41 19.90 -0.77
C ARG A 152 1.04 20.29 -0.52
N GLU A 153 1.32 20.83 0.66
CA GLU A 153 2.56 21.54 0.92
C GLU A 153 3.75 20.59 1.09
N ASN A 154 4.92 21.05 0.64
CA ASN A 154 6.18 20.41 0.97
C ASN A 154 6.51 20.68 2.45
N VAL A 155 5.93 19.89 3.34
CA VAL A 155 6.25 19.96 4.76
C VAL A 155 7.56 19.21 5.05
N PRO A 156 8.44 19.75 5.90
CA PRO A 156 9.66 19.04 6.29
C PRO A 156 9.30 17.77 7.07
N ARG A 157 9.94 16.65 6.71
CA ARG A 157 9.75 15.33 7.33
C ARG A 157 9.69 15.40 8.85
N GLY A 158 8.77 14.65 9.47
CA GLY A 158 8.71 14.44 10.92
C GLY A 158 10.05 13.98 11.53
N MET A 159 10.15 13.93 12.86
CA MET A 159 11.41 13.55 13.52
C MET A 159 11.86 12.12 13.16
N PHE A 160 10.93 11.27 12.71
CA PHE A 160 11.18 9.90 12.30
C PHE A 160 11.01 9.72 10.78
N ALA A 161 11.99 9.09 10.12
CA ALA A 161 12.00 8.92 8.67
C ALA A 161 10.85 8.03 8.12
N SER A 162 10.21 7.25 8.98
CA SER A 162 9.08 6.37 8.67
C SER A 162 7.72 7.07 8.68
N GLU A 163 7.66 8.34 9.10
CA GLU A 163 6.43 9.11 9.13
C GLU A 163 6.19 9.72 7.75
N TYR A 164 5.25 9.12 7.01
CA TYR A 164 4.69 9.73 5.81
C TYR A 164 3.84 10.95 6.18
N ASP A 165 3.90 11.98 5.36
CA ASP A 165 3.15 13.21 5.52
C ASP A 165 1.84 13.18 4.70
N ASP A 166 0.96 14.16 4.96
CA ASP A 166 -0.30 14.31 4.23
C ASP A 166 -0.11 14.34 2.70
N VAL A 167 0.94 15.01 2.24
CA VAL A 167 1.25 15.16 0.82
C VAL A 167 1.69 13.84 0.17
N ASP A 168 2.33 12.95 0.93
CA ASP A 168 2.72 11.63 0.42
C ASP A 168 1.47 10.75 0.20
N GLU A 169 0.55 10.75 1.17
CA GLU A 169 -0.77 10.10 1.02
C GLU A 169 -1.54 10.76 -0.14
N ARG A 170 -1.47 12.09 -0.30
CA ARG A 170 -2.13 12.81 -1.39
C ARG A 170 -1.60 12.40 -2.77
N ILE A 171 -0.29 12.13 -2.90
CA ILE A 171 0.33 11.61 -4.12
C ILE A 171 -0.22 10.21 -4.46
N ASN A 172 -0.35 9.29 -3.48
CA ASN A 172 -1.02 7.99 -3.73
C ASN A 172 -2.47 8.15 -4.15
N VAL A 173 -3.22 9.01 -3.43
CA VAL A 173 -4.63 9.25 -3.73
C VAL A 173 -4.79 9.83 -5.14
N ALA A 174 -3.90 10.73 -5.57
CA ALA A 174 -3.90 11.26 -6.92
C ALA A 174 -3.66 10.16 -7.96
N ALA A 175 -2.66 9.30 -7.78
CA ALA A 175 -2.41 8.18 -8.69
C ALA A 175 -3.58 7.19 -8.74
N ALA A 176 -4.19 6.88 -7.59
CA ALA A 176 -5.37 6.03 -7.53
C ALA A 176 -6.58 6.65 -8.23
N LEU A 177 -6.85 7.94 -8.01
CA LEU A 177 -7.91 8.67 -8.70
C LEU A 177 -7.64 8.72 -10.20
N TYR A 178 -6.42 9.04 -10.64
CA TYR A 178 -6.04 9.00 -12.05
C TYR A 178 -6.41 7.68 -12.72
N ARG A 179 -6.20 6.55 -12.03
CA ARG A 179 -6.55 5.23 -12.55
C ARG A 179 -8.05 4.96 -12.59
N LEU A 180 -8.79 5.39 -11.56
CA LEU A 180 -10.19 5.02 -11.34
C LEU A 180 -11.22 5.98 -11.94
N VAL A 181 -10.85 7.24 -12.22
CA VAL A 181 -11.77 8.23 -12.81
C VAL A 181 -11.76 8.18 -14.34
N PRO A 182 -12.84 8.68 -15.00
CA PRO A 182 -12.88 8.88 -16.44
C PRO A 182 -11.69 9.70 -16.96
N VAL A 183 -11.29 9.48 -18.21
CA VAL A 183 -10.06 10.07 -18.78
C VAL A 183 -10.09 11.61 -18.72
N GLU A 184 -11.25 12.19 -18.96
CA GLU A 184 -11.51 13.64 -18.90
C GLU A 184 -11.29 14.28 -17.52
N ASP A 185 -11.30 13.49 -16.44
CA ASP A 185 -11.14 13.98 -15.06
C ASP A 185 -9.72 13.75 -14.51
N ARG A 186 -8.80 13.22 -15.33
CA ARG A 186 -7.47 12.78 -14.88
C ARG A 186 -6.43 13.90 -14.74
N ASP A 187 -6.64 15.01 -15.43
CA ASP A 187 -5.62 16.05 -15.60
C ASP A 187 -5.12 16.63 -14.27
N GLU A 188 -6.03 16.99 -13.35
CA GLU A 188 -5.65 17.54 -12.04
C GLU A 188 -4.76 16.57 -11.25
N TYR A 189 -5.07 15.28 -11.29
CA TYR A 189 -4.32 14.26 -10.56
C TYR A 189 -2.97 13.99 -11.21
N ARG A 190 -2.91 13.95 -12.55
CA ARG A 190 -1.66 13.83 -13.30
C ARG A 190 -0.74 14.99 -12.98
N GLU A 191 -1.21 16.22 -13.14
CA GLU A 191 -0.44 17.44 -12.90
C GLU A 191 0.09 17.50 -11.47
N PHE A 192 -0.73 17.13 -10.49
CA PHE A 192 -0.31 17.09 -9.10
C PHE A 192 0.81 16.08 -8.83
N VAL A 193 0.81 14.92 -9.49
CA VAL A 193 1.90 13.93 -9.34
C VAL A 193 3.13 14.41 -10.09
N THR A 194 2.99 14.82 -11.35
CA THR A 194 4.13 15.16 -12.21
C THR A 194 4.87 16.41 -11.81
N GLN A 195 4.24 17.35 -11.07
CA GLN A 195 4.95 18.54 -10.56
C GLN A 195 6.14 18.17 -9.65
N TRP A 196 6.10 17.01 -9.00
CA TRP A 196 7.17 16.54 -8.11
C TRP A 196 8.33 15.89 -8.87
N LEU A 197 8.26 15.79 -10.20
CA LEU A 197 9.39 15.34 -11.01
C LEU A 197 10.42 16.45 -11.22
N GLU A 198 10.00 17.70 -11.09
CA GLU A 198 10.86 18.87 -11.21
C GLU A 198 11.96 18.89 -10.11
N PRO A 199 13.11 19.51 -10.37
CA PRO A 199 14.12 19.72 -9.33
C PRO A 199 13.59 20.66 -8.24
N PRO A 200 14.11 20.54 -6.99
CA PRO A 200 13.74 21.44 -5.91
C PRO A 200 14.07 22.89 -6.27
N GLY A 201 13.18 23.81 -5.90
CA GLY A 201 13.45 25.25 -6.03
C GLY A 201 14.56 25.73 -5.10
N ASP A 202 15.11 26.90 -5.42
CA ASP A 202 16.11 27.57 -4.59
C ASP A 202 15.54 27.96 -3.21
N GLY A 203 16.41 28.01 -2.20
CA GLY A 203 16.06 28.57 -0.88
C GLY A 203 15.38 27.61 0.10
N LEU A 204 15.20 26.33 -0.25
CA LEU A 204 14.74 25.30 0.69
C LEU A 204 15.80 25.02 1.77
N SER A 205 15.35 24.89 3.01
CA SER A 205 16.19 24.37 4.10
C SER A 205 16.56 22.91 3.86
N SER A 206 17.61 22.40 4.53
CA SER A 206 18.01 20.99 4.40
C SER A 206 16.89 20.00 4.74
N ARG A 207 15.97 20.35 5.66
CA ARG A 207 14.85 19.49 6.04
C ARG A 207 13.74 19.51 4.98
N GLU A 208 13.50 20.66 4.35
CA GLU A 208 12.56 20.79 3.23
C GLU A 208 13.09 20.11 1.97
N LEU A 209 14.40 20.16 1.71
CA LEU A 209 15.05 19.43 0.62
C LEU A 209 14.93 17.91 0.80
N ASN A 210 15.10 17.42 2.03
CA ASN A 210 14.88 16.00 2.33
C ASN A 210 13.43 15.61 2.06
N GLY A 211 12.46 16.36 2.58
CA GLY A 211 11.03 16.13 2.30
C GLY A 211 10.72 16.16 0.81
N TYR A 212 11.23 17.16 0.09
CA TYR A 212 11.05 17.29 -1.35
C TYR A 212 11.59 16.07 -2.09
N THR A 213 12.83 15.64 -1.79
CA THR A 213 13.48 14.47 -2.41
C THR A 213 12.64 13.20 -2.24
N GLU A 214 12.04 13.00 -1.08
CA GLU A 214 11.14 11.86 -0.82
C GLU A 214 9.87 11.95 -1.67
N ARG A 215 9.28 13.14 -1.82
CA ARG A 215 8.10 13.34 -2.68
C ARG A 215 8.43 13.14 -4.15
N ARG A 216 9.65 13.51 -4.60
CA ARG A 216 10.15 13.16 -5.94
C ARG A 216 10.21 11.65 -6.13
N TRP A 217 10.85 10.94 -5.19
CA TRP A 217 10.93 9.48 -5.22
C TRP A 217 9.53 8.87 -5.28
N HIS A 218 8.64 9.32 -4.40
CA HIS A 218 7.30 8.81 -4.28
C HIS A 218 6.46 9.06 -5.53
N ALA A 219 6.56 10.26 -6.11
CA ALA A 219 5.94 10.60 -7.39
C ALA A 219 6.41 9.68 -8.53
N VAL A 220 7.71 9.36 -8.57
CA VAL A 220 8.27 8.39 -9.54
C VAL A 220 7.64 7.01 -9.34
N ILE A 221 7.56 6.52 -8.10
CA ILE A 221 7.01 5.18 -7.82
C ILE A 221 5.53 5.09 -8.20
N VAL A 222 4.71 6.10 -7.88
CA VAL A 222 3.27 6.01 -8.13
C VAL A 222 2.88 6.09 -9.62
N LEU A 223 3.78 6.57 -10.49
CA LEU A 223 3.55 6.59 -11.93
C LEU A 223 3.37 5.19 -12.54
N GLU A 224 3.81 4.13 -11.87
CA GLU A 224 3.53 2.75 -12.27
C GLU A 224 2.04 2.41 -12.23
N TYR A 225 1.27 3.11 -11.39
CA TYR A 225 -0.18 2.96 -11.29
C TYR A 225 -0.94 3.90 -12.23
N MET A 226 -0.24 4.70 -13.04
CA MET A 226 -0.80 5.75 -13.90
C MET A 226 -0.59 5.43 -15.40
N PRO A 227 -1.20 4.35 -15.92
CA PRO A 227 -1.03 3.97 -17.33
C PRO A 227 -1.52 5.09 -18.25
N GLY A 228 -0.72 5.43 -19.24
CA GLY A 228 -1.03 6.50 -20.20
C GLY A 228 -0.60 7.91 -19.78
N ALA A 229 0.07 8.08 -18.64
CA ALA A 229 0.69 9.35 -18.24
C ALA A 229 2.00 9.63 -19.01
N TYR A 230 1.92 9.64 -20.36
CA TYR A 230 3.09 9.76 -21.24
C TYR A 230 3.84 11.08 -21.08
N GLU A 231 3.18 12.13 -20.60
CA GLU A 231 3.77 13.44 -20.32
C GLU A 231 4.84 13.37 -19.22
N ALA A 232 4.82 12.32 -18.38
CA ALA A 232 5.86 12.10 -17.37
C ALA A 232 7.18 11.61 -17.97
N ILE A 233 7.20 11.11 -19.21
CA ILE A 233 8.41 10.52 -19.83
C ILE A 233 9.53 11.54 -19.95
N GLU A 234 9.26 12.74 -20.49
CA GLU A 234 10.29 13.76 -20.67
C GLU A 234 10.87 14.26 -19.33
N PRO A 235 10.06 14.62 -18.31
CA PRO A 235 10.58 14.94 -16.97
C PRO A 235 11.40 13.81 -16.35
N LEU A 236 11.00 12.55 -16.51
CA LEU A 236 11.74 11.39 -16.02
C LEU A 236 13.11 11.26 -16.71
N ASP A 237 13.18 11.45 -18.02
CA ASP A 237 14.45 11.43 -18.77
C ASP A 237 15.37 12.60 -18.39
N LYS A 238 14.80 13.78 -18.08
CA LYS A 238 15.55 14.93 -17.54
C LYS A 238 16.11 14.64 -16.15
N MET A 239 15.31 14.02 -15.27
CA MET A 239 15.72 13.67 -13.91
C MET A 239 16.97 12.79 -13.89
N ARG A 240 17.10 11.86 -14.86
CA ARG A 240 18.29 10.99 -15.02
C ARG A 240 19.55 11.74 -15.48
N GLN A 241 19.39 12.96 -15.98
CA GLN A 241 20.49 13.80 -16.48
C GLN A 241 20.90 14.88 -15.47
N GLU A 242 20.23 14.96 -14.32
CA GLU A 242 20.59 15.90 -13.24
C GLU A 242 21.96 15.54 -12.66
N GLU A 243 22.83 16.55 -12.48
CA GLU A 243 24.19 16.37 -11.98
C GLU A 243 24.22 15.73 -10.57
N ASP A 244 23.24 16.10 -9.73
CA ASP A 244 23.09 15.62 -8.35
C ASP A 244 21.89 14.67 -8.19
N ALA A 245 21.56 13.89 -9.23
CA ALA A 245 20.46 12.93 -9.18
C ALA A 245 20.64 11.91 -8.02
N PRO A 246 19.64 11.72 -7.15
CA PRO A 246 19.71 10.70 -6.11
C PRO A 246 19.90 9.29 -6.69
N ALA A 247 20.64 8.42 -5.97
CA ALA A 247 20.93 7.06 -6.45
C ALA A 247 19.69 6.21 -6.78
N TRP A 248 18.55 6.50 -6.14
CA TRP A 248 17.29 5.81 -6.41
C TRP A 248 16.73 6.11 -7.81
N VAL A 249 17.13 7.22 -8.45
CA VAL A 249 16.73 7.61 -9.81
C VAL A 249 17.14 6.54 -10.82
N GLU A 250 18.40 6.08 -10.74
CA GLU A 250 18.94 5.04 -11.62
C GLU A 250 18.26 3.68 -11.45
N VAL A 251 17.65 3.44 -10.28
CA VAL A 251 16.93 2.18 -9.99
C VAL A 251 15.48 2.27 -10.46
N HIS A 252 14.77 3.33 -10.10
CA HIS A 252 13.32 3.38 -10.26
C HIS A 252 12.88 3.99 -11.59
N VAL A 253 13.55 5.05 -12.07
CA VAL A 253 13.11 5.74 -13.29
C VAL A 253 13.10 4.82 -14.52
N PRO A 254 14.14 4.00 -14.79
CA PRO A 254 14.11 3.08 -15.92
C PRO A 254 12.96 2.06 -15.85
N ARG A 255 12.61 1.59 -14.64
CA ARG A 255 11.50 0.67 -14.40
C ARG A 255 10.15 1.33 -14.72
N VAL A 256 9.96 2.56 -14.25
CA VAL A 256 8.74 3.36 -14.48
C VAL A 256 8.60 3.73 -15.95
N LEU A 257 9.67 4.17 -16.61
CA LEU A 257 9.67 4.44 -18.05
C LEU A 257 9.26 3.20 -18.85
N LYS A 258 9.78 2.03 -18.49
CA LYS A 258 9.38 0.76 -19.12
C LYS A 258 7.89 0.49 -18.90
N ALA A 259 7.36 0.72 -17.71
CA ALA A 259 5.93 0.55 -17.41
C ALA A 259 5.06 1.50 -18.24
N LEU A 260 5.42 2.79 -18.31
CA LEU A 260 4.69 3.80 -19.09
C LEU A 260 4.74 3.52 -20.60
N MET A 261 5.86 3.05 -21.13
CA MET A 261 6.03 2.77 -22.56
C MET A 261 5.46 1.42 -22.99
N SER A 262 5.12 0.54 -22.05
CA SER A 262 4.45 -0.72 -22.35
C SER A 262 3.01 -0.43 -22.77
N LYS A 263 2.51 -1.12 -23.80
CA LYS A 263 1.10 -1.01 -24.18
C LYS A 263 0.23 -1.46 -22.99
N PRO A 264 -0.83 -0.73 -22.63
CA PRO A 264 -1.78 -1.25 -21.66
C PRO A 264 -2.36 -2.56 -22.17
N GLU A 265 -2.39 -3.58 -21.31
CA GLU A 265 -3.06 -4.86 -21.57
C GLU A 265 -4.58 -4.69 -21.72
#